data_AF-A0A6B1KMX9-F1
#
_entry.id   AF-A0A6B1KMX9-F1
#
_cell.length_a   1.000
_cell.length_b   1.000
_cell.length_c   1.000
_cell.angle_alpha   90.00
_cell.angle_beta   90.00
_cell.angle_gamma   90.00
#
_symmetry.space_group_name_H-M   'P 1'
#
loop_
_entity.id
_entity.type
_entity.pdbx_description
1 polymer ?
#
loop_
_entity_poly.entity_id
_entity_poly.type
_entity_poly.pdbx_seq_one_letter_code
_entity_poly.pdbx_strand_id
1 'polypeptide(L)'
;MADPARNTLPLPDYDHLPIGGLESRVRSLSADEVEELLAYERSHADRLPVTELLGSRLEQLREGAEPTSGDPGALRPESGEGHGGSPVSPATSPQPFSPPPHGTPDQRGKPKGDRT
;
A
#
# COMPACT_ATOMS: atom_id res chain seq x y z
N MET A 1 10.27 10.81 -13.20
CA MET A 1 10.70 10.24 -14.49
C MET A 1 10.80 8.76 -14.27
N ALA A 2 10.15 7.96 -15.11
CA ALA A 2 10.16 6.51 -15.03
C ALA A 2 11.58 5.99 -15.25
N ASP A 3 12.17 5.29 -14.29
CA ASP A 3 13.46 4.64 -14.52
C ASP A 3 13.30 3.64 -15.67
N PRO A 4 14.02 3.77 -16.80
CA PRO A 4 13.76 2.94 -17.98
C PRO A 4 14.01 1.45 -17.72
N ALA A 5 14.83 1.12 -16.72
CA ALA A 5 15.08 -0.25 -16.29
C ALA A 5 13.85 -0.92 -15.66
N ARG A 6 12.90 -0.14 -15.13
CA ARG A 6 11.67 -0.70 -14.52
C ARG A 6 10.68 -1.26 -15.54
N ASN A 7 10.74 -0.78 -16.79
CA ASN A 7 9.84 -1.21 -17.88
C ASN A 7 10.30 -2.51 -18.54
N THR A 8 11.54 -2.95 -18.27
CA THR A 8 12.08 -4.22 -18.77
C THR A 8 11.90 -5.36 -17.80
N LEU A 9 11.51 -5.07 -16.54
CA LEU A 9 11.31 -6.08 -15.53
C LEU A 9 10.13 -6.99 -15.89
N PRO A 10 10.20 -8.28 -15.52
CA PRO A 10 9.10 -9.24 -15.71
C PRO A 10 7.87 -8.90 -14.86
N LEU A 11 7.97 -7.90 -13.98
CA LEU A 11 6.91 -7.52 -13.05
C LEU A 11 6.55 -6.04 -13.15
N PRO A 12 5.29 -5.70 -13.48
CA PRO A 12 4.83 -4.32 -13.45
C PRO A 12 4.77 -3.78 -12.02
N ASP A 13 5.09 -2.49 -11.86
CA ASP A 13 5.04 -1.76 -10.58
C ASP A 13 5.79 -2.41 -9.40
N TYR A 14 6.85 -3.18 -9.70
CA TYR A 14 7.65 -3.93 -8.73
C TYR A 14 8.04 -3.13 -7.47
N ASP A 15 8.48 -1.87 -7.64
CA ASP A 15 8.96 -1.02 -6.53
C ASP A 15 7.86 -0.68 -5.49
N HIS A 16 6.61 -0.64 -5.94
CA HIS A 16 5.44 -0.31 -5.13
C HIS A 16 4.76 -1.53 -4.50
N LEU A 17 5.22 -2.75 -4.84
CA LEU A 17 4.57 -3.95 -4.33
C LEU A 17 4.88 -4.18 -2.84
N PRO A 18 3.86 -4.46 -2.02
CA PRO A 18 4.08 -4.93 -0.66
C PRO A 18 4.69 -6.34 -0.68
N ILE A 19 5.45 -6.69 0.35
CA ILE A 19 6.15 -7.99 0.46
C ILE A 19 5.20 -9.17 0.21
N GLY A 20 4.01 -9.20 0.81
CA GLY A 20 3.05 -10.29 0.59
C GLY A 20 2.52 -10.38 -0.85
N GLY A 21 2.43 -9.25 -1.54
CA GLY A 21 2.07 -9.19 -2.96
C GLY A 21 3.21 -9.67 -3.88
N LEU A 22 4.46 -9.47 -3.44
CA LEU A 22 5.64 -9.98 -4.12
C LEU A 22 5.78 -11.50 -3.95
N GLU A 23 5.59 -12.03 -2.75
CA GLU A 23 5.64 -13.47 -2.45
C GLU A 23 4.76 -14.30 -3.38
N SER A 24 3.56 -13.81 -3.65
CA SER A 24 2.61 -14.47 -4.55
C SER A 24 3.10 -14.51 -6.01
N ARG A 25 3.74 -13.43 -6.47
CA ARG A 25 4.19 -13.27 -7.86
C ARG A 25 5.45 -14.07 -8.14
N VAL A 26 6.38 -14.05 -7.19
CA VAL A 26 7.65 -14.79 -7.22
C VAL A 26 7.44 -16.31 -7.31
N ARG A 27 6.27 -16.83 -6.89
CA ARG A 27 5.90 -18.25 -7.10
C ARG A 27 5.66 -18.61 -8.56
N SER A 28 5.17 -17.68 -9.36
CA SER A 28 4.88 -17.89 -10.78
C SER A 28 6.05 -17.57 -11.71
N LEU A 29 7.09 -16.89 -11.19
CA LEU A 29 8.29 -16.58 -11.94
C LEU A 29 9.21 -17.79 -12.10
N SER A 30 9.89 -17.84 -13.23
CA SER A 30 10.98 -18.76 -13.52
C SER A 30 12.29 -18.35 -12.83
N ALA A 31 13.27 -19.25 -12.80
CA ALA A 31 14.55 -18.99 -12.14
C ALA A 31 15.31 -17.81 -12.75
N ASP A 32 15.22 -17.63 -14.08
CA ASP A 32 15.86 -16.54 -14.82
C ASP A 32 15.25 -15.18 -14.45
N GLU A 33 13.92 -15.10 -14.41
CA GLU A 33 13.19 -13.90 -14.02
C GLU A 33 13.47 -13.50 -12.56
N VAL A 34 13.59 -14.48 -11.65
CA VAL A 34 13.93 -14.22 -10.24
C VAL A 34 15.38 -13.73 -10.12
N GLU A 35 16.31 -14.24 -10.93
CA GLU A 35 17.70 -13.80 -10.94
C GLU A 35 17.84 -12.36 -11.47
N GLU A 36 17.09 -12.01 -12.53
CA GLU A 36 17.04 -10.63 -13.05
C GLU A 36 16.50 -9.64 -12.00
N LEU A 37 15.40 -10.00 -11.32
CA LEU A 37 14.84 -9.17 -10.25
C LEU A 37 15.80 -9.00 -9.07
N LEU A 38 16.56 -10.04 -8.72
CA LEU A 38 17.55 -9.97 -7.65
C LEU A 38 18.70 -9.02 -7.99
N ALA A 39 19.16 -9.03 -9.24
CA ALA A 39 20.18 -8.11 -9.73
C ALA A 39 19.67 -6.66 -9.75
N TYR A 40 18.42 -6.45 -10.17
CA TYR A 40 17.77 -5.15 -10.13
C TYR A 40 17.63 -4.63 -8.70
N GLU A 41 17.11 -5.45 -7.77
CA GLU A 41 16.89 -5.05 -6.39
C GLU A 41 18.20 -4.62 -5.72
N ARG A 42 19.27 -5.42 -5.84
CA ARG A 42 20.60 -5.10 -5.28
C ARG A 42 21.23 -3.82 -5.85
N SER A 43 20.86 -3.43 -7.07
CA SER A 43 21.42 -2.23 -7.72
C SER A 43 20.60 -0.96 -7.48
N HIS A 44 19.31 -1.07 -7.16
CA HIS A 44 18.39 0.08 -7.08
C HIS A 44 17.90 0.39 -5.66
N ALA A 45 17.45 -0.61 -4.91
CA ALA A 45 16.76 -0.40 -3.63
C ALA A 45 17.38 -1.14 -2.44
N ASP A 46 18.02 -2.29 -2.69
CA ASP A 46 18.69 -3.16 -1.72
C ASP A 46 17.84 -3.42 -0.45
N ARG A 47 16.53 -3.65 -0.61
CA ARG A 47 15.66 -3.95 0.52
C ARG A 47 15.95 -5.37 0.99
N LEU A 48 16.65 -5.49 2.12
CA LEU A 48 16.99 -6.77 2.74
C LEU A 48 15.86 -7.83 2.71
N PRO A 49 14.61 -7.54 3.14
CA PRO A 49 13.55 -8.56 3.12
C PRO A 49 13.16 -9.04 1.72
N VAL A 50 13.37 -8.21 0.68
CA VAL A 50 13.06 -8.55 -0.72
C VAL A 50 14.18 -9.39 -1.31
N THR A 51 15.44 -9.02 -1.07
CA THR A 51 16.62 -9.79 -1.49
C THR A 51 16.61 -11.20 -0.91
N GLU A 52 16.31 -11.34 0.39
CA GLU A 52 16.21 -12.64 1.06
C GLU A 52 15.08 -13.51 0.49
N LEU A 53 13.93 -12.90 0.19
CA LEU A 53 12.80 -13.59 -0.43
C LEU A 53 13.16 -14.14 -1.82
N LEU A 54 13.71 -13.29 -2.68
CA LEU A 54 14.09 -13.66 -4.04
C LEU A 54 15.21 -14.71 -4.04
N GLY A 55 16.20 -14.56 -3.14
CA GLY A 55 17.26 -15.56 -2.95
C GLY A 55 16.72 -16.93 -2.52
N SER A 56 15.82 -16.94 -1.54
CA SER A 56 15.17 -18.17 -1.05
C SER A 56 14.36 -18.86 -2.15
N ARG A 57 13.64 -18.08 -2.97
CA ARG A 57 12.89 -18.64 -4.11
C ARG A 57 13.83 -19.23 -5.16
N LEU A 58 14.90 -18.52 -5.50
CA LEU A 58 15.87 -18.99 -6.50
C LEU A 58 16.48 -20.32 -6.08
N GLU A 59 16.79 -20.49 -4.80
CA GLU A 59 17.26 -21.77 -4.25
C GLU A 59 16.22 -22.88 -4.41
N GLN A 60 14.95 -22.62 -4.07
CA GLN A 60 13.86 -23.60 -4.26
C GLN A 60 13.71 -24.03 -5.72
N LEU A 61 13.81 -23.08 -6.67
CA LEU A 61 13.72 -23.39 -8.11
C LEU A 61 14.93 -24.21 -8.58
N ARG A 62 16.13 -23.96 -8.03
CA ARG A 62 17.34 -24.76 -8.29
C ARG A 62 17.25 -26.17 -7.70
N GLU A 63 16.56 -26.33 -6.57
CA GLU A 63 16.27 -27.64 -5.96
C GLU A 63 15.18 -28.43 -6.69
N GLY A 64 14.55 -27.85 -7.72
CA GLY A 64 13.56 -28.52 -8.57
C GLY A 64 12.10 -28.20 -8.24
N ALA A 65 11.83 -27.14 -7.47
CA ALA A 65 10.47 -26.64 -7.32
C ALA A 65 9.96 -26.11 -8.67
N GLU A 66 8.73 -26.48 -9.04
CA GLU A 66 8.12 -25.99 -10.27
C GLU A 66 7.51 -24.59 -10.06
N PRO A 67 7.66 -23.67 -11.02
CA PRO A 67 6.94 -22.41 -11.02
C PRO A 67 5.44 -22.67 -11.15
N THR A 68 4.65 -21.96 -10.35
CA THR A 68 3.19 -22.05 -10.41
C THR A 68 2.68 -21.40 -11.69
N SER A 69 1.89 -22.13 -12.47
CA SER A 69 1.19 -21.56 -13.63
C SER A 69 0.23 -20.46 -13.16
N GLY A 70 0.57 -19.22 -13.47
CA GLY A 70 -0.16 -18.02 -13.08
C GLY A 70 0.52 -16.80 -13.70
N ASP A 71 -0.27 -15.81 -14.10
CA ASP A 71 0.27 -14.57 -14.65
C ASP A 71 0.75 -13.66 -13.49
N PRO A 72 2.06 -13.37 -13.39
CA PRO A 72 2.61 -12.58 -12.28
C PRO A 72 2.29 -11.08 -12.42
N GLY A 73 1.93 -10.61 -13.62
CA GLY A 73 1.55 -9.23 -13.93
C GLY A 73 0.05 -8.94 -13.77
N ALA A 74 -0.77 -9.94 -13.50
CA ALA A 74 -2.21 -9.79 -13.45
C ALA A 74 -2.62 -8.78 -12.38
N LEU A 75 -3.47 -7.82 -12.77
CA LEU A 75 -4.05 -6.84 -11.87
C LEU A 75 -4.90 -7.56 -10.81
N ARG A 76 -4.45 -7.49 -9.56
CA ARG A 76 -5.14 -8.08 -8.40
C ARG A 76 -5.53 -6.96 -7.44
N PRO A 77 -6.63 -7.08 -6.66
CA PRO A 77 -7.15 -5.97 -5.84
C PRO A 77 -6.14 -5.42 -4.82
N GLU A 78 -5.16 -6.22 -4.40
CA GLU A 78 -4.07 -5.79 -3.53
C GLU A 78 -3.05 -4.83 -4.19
N SER A 79 -3.06 -4.74 -5.53
CA SER A 79 -2.32 -3.75 -6.33
C SER A 79 -3.16 -2.51 -6.64
N GLY A 80 -4.38 -2.43 -6.10
CA GLY A 80 -5.23 -1.25 -6.23
C GLY A 80 -4.53 -0.04 -5.63
N GLU A 81 -4.09 0.86 -6.50
CA GLU A 81 -3.71 2.23 -6.16
C GLU A 81 -4.73 2.76 -5.16
N GLY A 82 -4.30 3.03 -3.92
CA GLY A 82 -5.21 3.48 -2.87
C GLY A 82 -5.96 4.68 -3.41
N HIS A 83 -7.27 4.53 -3.62
CA HIS A 83 -8.14 5.60 -4.11
C HIS A 83 -8.18 6.71 -3.05
N GLY A 84 -7.15 7.56 -3.05
CA GLY A 84 -7.01 8.74 -2.22
C GLY A 84 -7.93 9.83 -2.76
N GLY A 85 -9.23 9.67 -2.50
CA GLY A 85 -10.21 10.68 -2.88
C GLY A 85 -11.56 10.08 -3.16
N SER A 86 -12.25 9.63 -2.12
CA SER A 86 -13.72 9.74 -2.18
C SER A 86 -14.03 11.22 -2.36
N PRO A 87 -14.80 11.64 -3.38
CA PRO A 87 -15.31 12.99 -3.47
C PRO A 87 -16.38 13.14 -2.37
N VAL A 88 -15.94 13.34 -1.13
CA VAL A 88 -16.84 13.67 -0.03
C VAL A 88 -17.36 15.07 -0.32
N SER A 89 -18.55 15.12 -0.91
CA SER A 89 -19.25 16.38 -1.12
C SER A 89 -19.73 16.90 0.24
N PRO A 90 -19.53 18.19 0.58
CA PRO A 90 -20.02 18.79 1.82
C PRO A 90 -21.55 18.96 1.86
N ALA A 91 -22.28 18.37 0.91
CA ALA A 91 -23.73 18.50 0.78
C ALA A 91 -24.50 18.01 2.02
N THR A 92 -23.90 17.12 2.82
CA THR A 92 -24.47 16.60 4.07
C THR A 92 -23.78 17.16 5.32
N SER A 93 -22.84 18.10 5.18
CA SER A 93 -22.20 18.71 6.34
C SER A 93 -23.23 19.58 7.09
N PRO A 94 -23.46 19.34 8.39
CA PRO A 94 -24.27 20.25 9.19
C PRO A 94 -23.65 21.64 9.18
N GLN A 95 -24.47 22.68 9.28
CA GLN A 95 -23.98 24.05 9.41
C GLN A 95 -22.99 24.13 10.59
N PRO A 96 -21.84 24.80 10.44
CA PRO A 96 -20.90 24.96 11.54
C PRO A 96 -21.62 25.65 12.71
N PHE A 97 -21.96 24.90 13.75
CA PHE A 97 -22.51 25.47 14.96
C PHE A 97 -21.34 26.03 15.77
N SER A 98 -21.44 27.27 16.22
CA SER A 98 -20.44 27.80 17.15
C SER A 98 -20.52 27.00 18.45
N PRO A 99 -19.37 26.57 19.02
CA PRO A 99 -19.38 25.90 20.31
C PRO A 99 -20.10 26.77 21.33
N PRO A 100 -20.85 26.18 22.29
CA PRO A 100 -21.46 26.94 23.36
C PRO A 100 -20.38 27.79 24.02
N PRO A 101 -20.66 29.05 24.35
CA PRO A 101 -19.67 29.90 24.99
C PRO A 101 -19.22 29.20 26.28
N HIS A 102 -17.98 28.71 26.30
CA HIS A 102 -17.37 28.25 27.53
C HIS A 102 -17.47 29.40 28.52
N GLY A 103 -18.11 29.15 29.65
CA GLY A 103 -18.47 30.18 30.62
C GLY A 103 -17.26 31.04 30.94
N THR A 104 -17.27 32.28 30.47
CA THR A 104 -16.40 33.31 31.06
C THR A 104 -16.79 33.41 32.54
N PRO A 105 -15.83 33.41 33.48
CA PRO A 105 -16.09 33.41 34.93
C PRO A 105 -16.99 34.55 35.43
N ASP A 106 -17.25 35.57 34.60
CA ASP A 106 -18.07 36.74 34.92
C ASP A 106 -19.60 36.53 34.70
N GLN A 107 -20.04 35.36 34.23
CA GLN A 107 -21.47 35.09 34.06
C GLN A 107 -22.11 34.69 35.40
N ARG A 108 -22.66 35.66 36.11
CA ARG A 108 -23.52 35.41 37.29
C ARG A 108 -24.77 34.65 36.84
N GLY A 109 -24.88 33.37 37.20
CA GLY A 109 -26.00 32.52 36.83
C GLY A 109 -27.34 33.14 37.24
N LYS A 110 -28.20 33.43 36.25
CA LYS A 110 -29.58 33.83 36.51
C LYS A 110 -30.34 32.60 37.03
N PRO A 111 -30.89 32.61 38.26
CA PRO A 111 -31.74 31.51 38.70
C PRO A 111 -32.99 31.47 37.82
N LYS A 112 -33.31 30.28 37.32
CA LYS A 112 -34.55 30.01 36.60
C LYS A 112 -35.67 30.07 37.64
N GLY A 113 -36.29 31.24 37.77
CA GLY A 113 -37.35 31.49 38.74
C GLY A 113 -38.51 30.51 38.58
N ASP A 114 -39.00 30.06 39.74
CA ASP A 114 -40.18 29.22 39.95
C ASP A 114 -41.38 29.66 39.11
N ARG A 115 -42.13 28.67 38.62
CA ARG A 115 -43.47 28.89 38.10
C ARG A 115 -44.45 28.01 38.86
N THR A 116 -45.27 28.69 39.66
CA THR A 116 -46.55 28.26 40.23
C THR A 116 -47.45 27.60 39.20
#